data_AF-A0A520C9S5-F1
#
_entry.id   AF-A0A520C9S5-F1
#
_cell.length_a   1.000
_cell.length_b   1.000
_cell.length_c   1.000
_cell.angle_alpha   90.00
_cell.angle_beta   90.00
_cell.angle_gamma   90.00
#
_symmetry.space_group_name_H-M   'P 1'
#
loop_
_entity.id
_entity.type
_entity.pdbx_description
1 polymer ?
#
loop_
_entity_poly.entity_id
_entity_poly.type
_entity_poly.pdbx_seq_one_letter_code
_entity_poly.pdbx_strand_id
1 'polypeptide(L)'
;MLVGYVIGIIAIPKIISQQMALRICAILGVTLTIISAFSSGNVSFYSVALLGLANSLMWPAIFPLGIKGLGRFTKTGSAIMIMGIAGGALVLPIYGFLKDSLSIDFQHAFLYTLLPAYLYIIFFAVKGHKAGSKKI
;
A
#
# COMPACT_ATOMS: atom_id res chain seq x y z
N MET A 1 -2.12 13.99 3.86
CA MET A 1 -1.91 13.34 2.55
C MET A 1 -1.06 14.20 1.61
N LEU A 2 -1.43 15.47 1.37
CA LEU A 2 -0.65 16.40 0.52
C LEU A 2 0.81 16.59 0.98
N VAL A 3 1.04 16.75 2.28
CA VAL A 3 2.41 16.91 2.84
C VAL A 3 3.29 15.69 2.57
N GLY A 4 2.76 14.47 2.74
CA GLY A 4 3.49 13.22 2.45
C GLY A 4 3.79 13.05 0.96
N TYR A 5 2.84 13.46 0.11
CA TYR A 5 3.02 13.48 -1.34
C TYR A 5 4.09 14.50 -1.77
N VAL A 6 4.10 15.70 -1.20
CA VAL A 6 5.10 16.74 -1.45
C VAL A 6 6.48 16.32 -0.96
N ILE A 7 6.60 15.76 0.25
CA ILE A 7 7.86 15.22 0.78
C ILE A 7 8.36 14.08 -0.11
N GLY A 8 7.46 13.19 -0.55
CA GLY A 8 7.82 12.08 -1.41
C GLY A 8 8.21 12.50 -2.83
N ILE A 9 7.59 13.53 -3.41
CA ILE A 9 8.00 14.13 -4.69
C ILE A 9 9.34 14.87 -4.56
N ILE A 10 9.63 15.48 -3.41
CA ILE A 10 10.93 16.13 -3.17
C ILE A 10 12.03 15.07 -2.96
N ALA A 11 11.71 13.96 -2.30
CA ALA A 11 12.64 12.86 -2.04
C ALA A 11 12.88 11.95 -3.27
N ILE A 12 11.87 11.80 -4.14
CA ILE A 12 11.90 11.02 -5.40
C ILE A 12 11.92 12.03 -6.57
N PRO A 13 13.08 12.32 -7.20
CA PRO A 13 14.08 11.35 -7.66
C PRO A 13 15.51 11.64 -7.18
N LYS A 14 15.68 12.57 -6.22
CA LYS A 14 16.99 13.14 -5.88
C LYS A 14 17.78 12.31 -4.86
N ILE A 15 17.11 11.49 -4.04
CA ILE A 15 17.75 10.76 -2.92
C ILE A 15 17.38 9.26 -2.88
N ILE A 16 16.16 8.86 -3.29
CA ILE A 16 15.67 7.48 -3.09
C ILE A 16 15.06 6.89 -4.37
N SER A 17 15.41 5.64 -4.70
CA SER A 17 14.79 4.92 -5.81
C SER A 17 13.32 4.61 -5.53
N GLN A 18 12.47 4.64 -6.57
CA GLN A 18 11.03 4.39 -6.45
C GLN A 18 10.68 3.06 -5.75
N GLN A 19 11.56 2.06 -5.85
CA GLN A 19 11.46 0.79 -5.14
C GLN A 19 11.75 0.93 -3.65
N MET A 20 12.80 1.65 -3.28
CA MET A 20 13.18 1.87 -1.89
C MET A 20 12.15 2.74 -1.18
N ALA A 21 11.59 3.75 -1.85
CA ALA A 21 10.48 4.55 -1.33
C ALA A 21 9.24 3.68 -1.06
N LEU A 22 8.84 2.83 -2.02
CA LEU A 22 7.73 1.90 -1.82
C LEU A 22 7.98 0.94 -0.64
N ARG A 23 9.21 0.45 -0.50
CA ARG A 23 9.59 -0.46 0.60
C ARG A 23 9.50 0.24 1.96
N ILE A 24 9.97 1.48 2.06
CA ILE A 24 9.89 2.29 3.28
C ILE A 24 8.42 2.58 3.63
N CYS A 25 7.61 3.01 2.65
CA CYS A 25 6.18 3.26 2.85
C CYS A 25 5.41 2.00 3.25
N ALA A 26 5.71 0.84 2.66
CA ALA A 26 5.05 -0.42 3.00
C ALA A 26 5.44 -0.92 4.40
N ILE A 27 6.72 -0.81 4.78
CA ILE A 27 7.17 -1.15 6.14
C ILE A 27 6.52 -0.21 7.16
N LEU A 28 6.53 1.09 6.92
CA LEU A 28 5.84 2.07 7.76
C LEU A 28 4.34 1.77 7.86
N GLY A 29 3.70 1.39 6.76
CA GLY A 29 2.29 0.98 6.73
C GLY A 29 2.01 -0.23 7.63
N VAL A 30 2.82 -1.29 7.57
CA VAL A 30 2.71 -2.45 8.47
C VAL A 30 2.91 -2.04 9.92
N THR A 31 3.99 -1.31 10.23
CA THR A 31 4.30 -0.90 11.59
C THR A 31 3.19 -0.01 12.18
N LEU A 32 2.70 0.97 11.42
CA LEU A 32 1.60 1.84 11.86
C LEU A 32 0.28 1.07 12.01
N THR A 33 0.00 0.09 11.15
CA THR A 33 -1.20 -0.78 11.27
C THR A 33 -1.14 -1.59 12.56
N ILE A 34 0.02 -2.17 12.90
CA ILE A 34 0.23 -2.90 14.15
C ILE A 34 0.07 -1.96 15.34
N ILE A 35 0.73 -0.79 15.33
CA ILE A 35 0.61 0.19 16.41
C ILE A 35 -0.85 0.65 16.59
N SER A 36 -1.57 0.90 15.51
CA SER A 36 -2.98 1.29 15.55
C SER A 36 -3.89 0.20 16.13
N ALA A 37 -3.53 -1.07 15.96
CA ALA A 37 -4.30 -2.20 16.46
C ALA A 37 -4.08 -2.45 17.96
N PHE A 38 -2.85 -2.25 18.45
CA PHE A 38 -2.50 -2.48 19.86
C PHE A 38 -2.63 -1.22 20.74
N SER A 39 -2.80 -0.04 20.15
CA SER A 39 -2.88 1.23 20.88
C SER A 39 -4.28 1.83 20.81
N SER A 40 -4.87 2.21 21.95
CA SER A 40 -6.21 2.78 22.06
C SER A 40 -6.19 4.30 22.24
N GLY A 41 -7.26 4.99 21.83
CA GLY A 41 -7.41 6.45 21.96
C GLY A 41 -6.63 7.26 20.92
N ASN A 42 -6.09 8.42 21.34
CA ASN A 42 -5.47 9.41 20.44
C ASN A 42 -4.29 8.85 19.63
N VAL A 43 -3.56 7.87 20.18
CA VAL A 43 -2.41 7.25 19.50
C VAL A 43 -2.86 6.45 18.26
N SER A 44 -4.02 5.78 18.33
CA SER A 44 -4.62 5.08 17.19
C SER A 44 -5.00 6.07 16.09
N PHE A 45 -5.63 7.19 16.48
CA PHE A 45 -6.03 8.24 15.56
C PHE A 45 -4.84 8.86 14.81
N TYR A 46 -3.77 9.24 15.53
CA TYR A 46 -2.55 9.76 14.89
C TYR A 46 -1.86 8.70 14.03
N SER A 47 -1.88 7.43 14.44
CA SER A 47 -1.31 6.33 13.65
C SER A 47 -2.04 6.13 12.32
N VAL A 48 -3.38 6.16 12.31
CA VAL A 48 -4.17 6.10 11.07
C VAL A 48 -3.94 7.33 10.20
N ALA A 49 -3.83 8.52 10.80
CA ALA A 49 -3.51 9.75 10.06
C ALA A 49 -2.14 9.68 9.37
N LEU A 50 -1.13 9.17 10.06
CA LEU A 50 0.22 8.92 9.52
C LEU A 50 0.20 7.80 8.46
N LEU A 51 -0.65 6.79 8.63
CA LEU A 51 -0.83 5.70 7.65
C LEU A 51 -1.39 6.24 6.32
N GLY A 52 -2.26 7.24 6.37
CA GLY A 52 -2.70 7.99 5.18
C GLY A 52 -1.55 8.72 4.46
N LEU A 53 -0.51 9.16 5.17
CA LEU A 53 0.70 9.72 4.55
C LEU A 53 1.54 8.62 3.89
N ALA A 54 1.73 7.49 4.56
CA ALA A 54 2.45 6.34 4.00
C ALA A 54 1.79 5.82 2.71
N ASN A 55 0.45 5.77 2.67
CA ASN A 55 -0.30 5.30 1.50
C ASN A 55 -0.28 6.26 0.30
N SER A 56 -0.10 7.56 0.54
CA SER A 56 -0.13 8.58 -0.53
C SER A 56 0.94 8.39 -1.61
N LEU A 57 2.07 7.75 -1.25
CA LEU A 57 3.20 7.52 -2.14
C LEU A 57 3.19 6.13 -2.79
N MET A 58 2.29 5.24 -2.38
CA MET A 58 2.31 3.85 -2.81
C MET A 58 1.82 3.71 -4.26
N TRP A 59 0.68 4.31 -4.61
CA TRP A 59 0.15 4.26 -5.98
C TRP A 59 1.10 4.85 -7.04
N PRO A 60 1.65 6.07 -6.89
CA PRO A 60 2.59 6.63 -7.88
C PRO A 60 3.92 5.87 -7.94
N ALA A 61 4.27 5.07 -6.93
CA ALA A 61 5.44 4.20 -6.99
C ALA A 61 5.13 2.84 -7.63
N ILE A 62 4.00 2.22 -7.28
CA ILE A 62 3.54 0.91 -7.81
C ILE A 62 3.27 1.01 -9.30
N PHE A 63 2.58 2.07 -9.76
CA PHE A 63 2.12 2.17 -11.14
C PHE A 63 3.26 2.12 -12.17
N PRO A 64 4.25 3.02 -12.13
CA PRO A 64 5.42 2.95 -13.00
C PRO A 64 6.24 1.67 -12.82
N LEU A 65 6.31 1.08 -11.61
CA LEU A 65 7.02 -0.19 -11.41
C LEU A 65 6.29 -1.38 -12.05
N GLY A 66 4.96 -1.40 -12.04
CA GLY A 66 4.14 -2.47 -12.61
C GLY A 66 4.12 -2.46 -14.15
N ILE A 67 4.22 -1.28 -14.77
CA ILE A 67 4.25 -1.15 -16.24
C ILE A 67 5.67 -1.16 -16.84
N LYS A 68 6.71 -1.11 -16.00
CA LYS A 68 8.11 -1.11 -16.46
C LYS A 68 8.45 -2.45 -17.11
N GLY A 69 8.90 -2.41 -18.37
CA GLY A 69 9.33 -3.60 -19.12
C GLY A 69 8.24 -4.29 -19.94
N LEU A 70 6.99 -3.76 -19.98
CA LEU A 70 5.89 -4.36 -20.75
C LEU A 70 5.95 -4.06 -22.26
N GLY A 71 6.73 -3.07 -22.69
CA GLY A 71 6.88 -2.72 -24.12
C GLY A 71 5.53 -2.47 -24.80
N ARG A 72 5.23 -3.23 -25.85
CA ARG A 72 3.95 -3.17 -26.59
C ARG A 72 2.70 -3.43 -25.73
N PHE A 73 2.83 -4.11 -24.59
CA PHE A 73 1.72 -4.45 -23.70
C PHE A 73 1.45 -3.41 -22.61
N THR A 74 2.18 -2.29 -22.58
CA THR A 74 2.03 -1.24 -21.55
C THR A 74 0.60 -0.70 -21.45
N LYS A 75 -0.10 -0.53 -22.58
CA LYS A 75 -1.51 -0.10 -22.60
C LYS A 75 -2.44 -1.13 -21.95
N THR A 76 -2.26 -2.41 -22.26
CA THR A 76 -3.08 -3.48 -21.68
C THR A 76 -2.77 -3.69 -20.20
N GLY A 77 -1.49 -3.66 -19.81
CA GLY A 77 -1.08 -3.80 -18.41
C GLY A 77 -1.59 -2.67 -17.51
N SER A 78 -1.52 -1.42 -17.97
CA SER A 78 -2.09 -0.27 -17.25
C SER A 78 -3.61 -0.37 -17.12
N ALA A 79 -4.32 -0.80 -18.17
CA ALA A 79 -5.76 -1.03 -18.11
C ALA A 79 -6.14 -2.09 -17.07
N ILE A 80 -5.45 -3.24 -17.05
CA ILE A 80 -5.68 -4.31 -16.06
C ILE A 80 -5.45 -3.79 -14.64
N MET A 81 -4.40 -3.00 -14.44
CA MET A 81 -4.06 -2.49 -13.11
C MET A 81 -5.08 -1.47 -12.59
N ILE A 82 -5.66 -0.65 -13.48
CA ILE A 82 -6.77 0.24 -13.14
C ILE A 82 -8.05 -0.56 -12.84
N MET A 83 -8.35 -1.59 -13.64
CA MET A 83 -9.48 -2.49 -13.36
C MET A 83 -9.32 -3.20 -12.02
N GLY A 84 -8.08 -3.52 -11.62
CA GLY A 84 -7.77 -4.12 -10.31
C GLY A 84 -8.14 -3.25 -9.10
N ILE A 85 -8.35 -1.93 -9.27
CA ILE A 85 -8.84 -1.05 -8.21
C ILE A 85 -10.24 -1.50 -7.72
N ALA A 86 -11.03 -2.15 -8.59
CA ALA A 86 -12.31 -2.75 -8.21
C ALA A 86 -12.18 -3.75 -7.05
N GLY A 87 -11.02 -4.38 -6.86
CA GLY A 87 -10.75 -5.24 -5.70
C GLY A 87 -10.88 -4.51 -4.37
N GLY A 88 -10.62 -3.20 -4.32
CA GLY A 88 -10.84 -2.39 -3.13
C GLY A 88 -12.31 -2.33 -2.69
N ALA A 89 -13.24 -2.45 -3.63
CA ALA A 89 -14.68 -2.51 -3.32
C ALA A 89 -15.06 -3.84 -2.62
N LEU A 90 -14.29 -4.92 -2.81
CA LEU A 90 -14.49 -6.20 -2.12
C LEU A 90 -13.95 -6.18 -0.69
N VAL A 91 -12.94 -5.35 -0.41
CA VAL A 91 -12.32 -5.26 0.92
C VAL A 91 -13.27 -4.63 1.95
N LEU A 92 -14.11 -3.69 1.53
CA LEU A 92 -15.11 -3.02 2.39
C LEU A 92 -16.17 -3.98 2.99
N PRO A 93 -16.86 -4.82 2.20
CA PRO A 93 -17.81 -5.79 2.73
C PRO A 93 -17.12 -6.89 3.54
N ILE A 94 -15.89 -7.28 3.21
CA ILE A 94 -15.09 -8.20 4.04
C ILE A 94 -14.87 -7.57 5.42
N TYR A 95 -14.44 -6.31 5.49
CA TYR A 95 -14.27 -5.59 6.76
C TYR A 95 -15.59 -5.50 7.56
N GLY A 96 -16.70 -5.17 6.89
CA GLY A 96 -18.03 -5.12 7.51
C GLY A 96 -18.47 -6.49 8.05
N PHE A 97 -18.23 -7.56 7.29
CA PHE A 97 -18.56 -8.93 7.71
C PHE A 97 -17.72 -9.38 8.90
N LEU A 98 -16.42 -9.06 8.93
CA LEU A 98 -15.54 -9.34 10.07
C LEU A 98 -16.01 -8.64 11.34
N LYS A 99 -16.49 -7.39 11.23
CA LYS A 99 -17.05 -6.63 12.34
C LYS A 99 -18.37 -7.25 12.84
N ASP A 100 -19.32 -7.45 11.93
CA ASP A 100 -20.70 -7.78 12.30
C ASP A 100 -20.89 -9.27 12.62
N SER A 101 -20.16 -10.18 11.99
CA SER A 101 -20.32 -11.63 12.20
C SER A 101 -19.43 -12.21 13.30
N LEU A 102 -18.25 -11.61 13.54
CA LEU A 102 -17.30 -12.12 14.53
C LEU A 102 -17.25 -11.34 15.85
N SER A 103 -17.99 -10.23 15.99
CA SER A 103 -17.97 -9.36 17.20
C SER A 103 -16.54 -8.93 17.60
N ILE A 104 -15.65 -8.80 16.62
CA ILE A 104 -14.25 -8.43 16.82
C ILE A 104 -14.14 -6.91 16.94
N ASP A 105 -13.35 -6.43 17.90
CA ASP A 105 -13.02 -5.01 18.07
C ASP A 105 -12.59 -4.37 16.74
N PHE A 106 -13.04 -3.13 16.50
CA PHE A 106 -12.74 -2.34 15.30
C PHE A 106 -11.25 -2.34 14.92
N GLN A 107 -10.38 -2.36 15.93
CA GLN A 107 -8.92 -2.37 15.79
C GLN A 107 -8.38 -3.68 15.19
N HIS A 108 -8.93 -4.81 15.58
CA HIS A 108 -8.52 -6.13 15.11
C HIS A 108 -9.07 -6.42 13.72
N ALA A 109 -10.33 -6.04 13.44
CA ALA A 109 -10.91 -6.12 12.09
C ALA A 109 -10.10 -5.29 11.08
N PHE A 110 -9.58 -4.13 11.51
CA PHE A 110 -8.72 -3.29 10.67
C PHE A 110 -7.38 -3.98 10.40
N LEU A 111 -6.76 -4.58 11.41
CA LEU A 111 -5.51 -5.32 11.26
C LEU A 111 -5.66 -6.50 10.30
N TYR A 112 -6.67 -7.36 10.47
CA TYR A 112 -6.86 -8.53 9.60
C TYR A 112 -7.10 -8.16 8.14
N THR A 113 -7.70 -7.00 7.90
CA THR A 113 -8.00 -6.52 6.54
C THR A 113 -6.78 -5.89 5.87
N LEU A 114 -6.03 -5.04 6.57
CA LEU A 114 -4.93 -4.27 6.00
C LEU A 114 -3.60 -5.02 5.99
N LEU A 115 -3.34 -5.88 6.98
CA LEU A 115 -2.09 -6.62 7.11
C LEU A 115 -1.77 -7.50 5.88
N PRO A 116 -2.68 -8.32 5.33
CA PRO A 116 -2.40 -9.07 4.11
C PRO A 116 -2.15 -8.17 2.89
N ALA A 117 -2.85 -7.03 2.78
CA ALA A 117 -2.64 -6.07 1.70
C ALA A 117 -1.23 -5.44 1.76
N TYR A 118 -0.79 -5.00 2.94
CA TYR A 118 0.55 -4.44 3.11
C TYR A 118 1.66 -5.49 2.93
N LEU A 119 1.45 -6.72 3.41
CA LEU A 119 2.38 -7.83 3.16
C LEU A 119 2.55 -8.11 1.67
N TYR A 120 1.46 -8.10 0.91
CA TYR A 120 1.52 -8.25 -0.55
C TYR A 120 2.29 -7.10 -1.20
N ILE A 121 2.11 -5.86 -0.74
CA ILE A 121 2.85 -4.71 -1.26
C ILE A 121 4.35 -4.81 -0.91
N ILE A 122 4.70 -5.30 0.28
CA ILE A 122 6.10 -5.60 0.64
C ILE A 122 6.68 -6.66 -0.31
N PHE A 123 5.93 -7.73 -0.57
CA PHE A 123 6.34 -8.76 -1.53
C PHE A 123 6.55 -8.17 -2.94
N PHE A 124 5.65 -7.29 -3.39
CA PHE A 124 5.78 -6.58 -4.66
C PHE A 124 7.02 -5.66 -4.68
N ALA A 125 7.25 -4.92 -3.61
CA ALA A 125 8.40 -4.02 -3.45
C ALA A 125 9.75 -4.76 -3.38
N VAL A 126 9.81 -5.97 -2.85
CA VAL A 126 11.06 -6.75 -2.71
C VAL A 126 11.34 -7.63 -3.94
N LYS A 127 10.34 -8.38 -4.40
CA LYS A 127 10.51 -9.45 -5.40
C LYS A 127 9.64 -9.24 -6.64
N GLY A 128 8.41 -8.75 -6.47
CA GLY A 128 7.44 -8.61 -7.56
C GLY A 128 7.88 -7.63 -8.66
N HIS A 129 8.52 -6.52 -8.31
CA HIS A 129 9.01 -5.54 -9.31
C HIS A 129 10.15 -6.08 -10.21
N LYS A 130 10.77 -7.22 -9.85
CA LYS A 130 11.84 -7.84 -10.66
C LYS A 130 11.31 -8.90 -11.63
N ALA A 131 10.07 -9.34 -11.51
CA ALA A 131 9.52 -10.44 -12.32
C ALA A 131 9.48 -10.10 -13.83
N GLY A 132 9.41 -8.82 -14.20
CA GLY A 132 9.44 -8.35 -15.60
C GLY A 132 10.81 -7.90 -16.11
N SER A 133 11.83 -7.77 -15.26
CA SER A 133 13.16 -7.34 -15.67
C SER A 133 14.00 -8.57 -15.99
N LYS A 134 13.91 -9.08 -17.23
CA LYS A 134 14.96 -9.96 -17.76
C LYS A 134 16.30 -9.24 -17.54
N LYS A 135 17.18 -9.84 -16.73
CA LYS A 135 18.62 -9.56 -16.84
C LYS A 135 18.98 -9.88 -18.28
N ILE A 136 19.27 -8.84 -19.06
CA ILE A 136 20.14 -8.96 -20.23
C ILE A 136 21.55 -8.95 -19.67
#